data_AF-A0A9Q3KUQ2-F1
#
_entry.id   AF-A0A9Q3KUQ2-F1
#
_cell.length_a   1.000
_cell.length_b   1.000
_cell.length_c   1.000
_cell.angle_alpha   90.00
_cell.angle_beta   90.00
_cell.angle_gamma   90.00
#
_symmetry.space_group_name_H-M   'P 1'
#
loop_
_entity.id
_entity.type
_entity.pdbx_description
1 polymer ?
#
loop_
_entity_poly.entity_id
_entity_poly.type
_entity_poly.pdbx_seq_one_letter_code
_entity_poly.pdbx_strand_id
1 'polypeptide(L)'
;MKFNPQDILQSVESFSNLIESIQKKLRKDSQYRSILQELGKGKSVQDYSLDSSSQLLLFKDWVVVPNDPKIQLSILQKDHDSPLAGHPGQEKTLKLVKWDFHWSGMTRFIKYYVSSCQQCSRSNNIHHKKFGLLMPLPIPNRPLICLSMDFITQLPLSNSFDSILVIVDRFTKMAVFILTMSSITSLDLAHLFIKNIFSKHGLPSSILSDRGPLFFLPSGPIFVSSSRFQEIFQLLTIQKLMDRNRG
;
A
#
# COMPACT_ATOMS: atom_id res chain seq x y z
N MET A 1 2.21 19.57 -23.09
CA MET A 1 0.77 19.86 -22.96
C MET A 1 0.51 21.21 -23.60
N LYS A 2 -0.35 21.27 -24.63
CA LYS A 2 -0.79 22.55 -25.22
C LYS A 2 -2.04 22.99 -24.44
N PHE A 3 -1.98 24.13 -23.75
CA PHE A 3 -3.16 24.72 -23.10
C PHE A 3 -4.16 25.16 -24.18
N ASN A 4 -5.40 24.70 -24.10
CA ASN A 4 -6.46 25.10 -25.01
C ASN A 4 -7.11 26.40 -24.50
N PRO A 5 -7.17 27.49 -25.29
CA PRO A 5 -7.81 28.74 -24.89
C PRO A 5 -9.29 28.60 -24.49
N GLN A 6 -9.98 27.57 -25.01
CA GLN A 6 -11.37 27.27 -24.63
C GLN A 6 -11.48 26.79 -23.18
N ASP A 7 -10.48 26.10 -22.65
CA ASP A 7 -10.46 25.62 -21.25
C ASP A 7 -10.42 26.81 -20.27
N ILE A 8 -9.75 27.90 -20.67
CA ILE A 8 -9.66 29.13 -19.87
C ILE A 8 -11.03 29.82 -19.84
N LEU A 9 -11.67 29.99 -20.99
CA LEU A 9 -13.00 30.61 -21.07
C LEU A 9 -14.05 29.81 -20.28
N GLN A 10 -14.01 28.48 -20.39
CA GLN A 10 -14.91 27.60 -19.64
C GLN A 10 -14.66 27.67 -18.12
N SER A 11 -13.40 27.84 -17.70
CA SER A 11 -13.06 28.02 -16.28
C SER A 11 -13.55 29.35 -15.70
N VAL A 12 -13.54 30.42 -16.52
CA VAL A 12 -14.01 31.76 -16.15
C VAL A 12 -15.54 31.79 -16.05
N GLU A 13 -16.25 31.24 -17.04
CA GLU A 13 -17.72 31.12 -17.01
C GLU A 13 -18.21 30.19 -15.88
N SER A 14 -17.48 29.12 -15.59
CA SER A 14 -17.79 28.25 -14.46
C SER A 14 -17.66 29.00 -13.12
N PHE A 15 -16.65 29.86 -12.99
CA PHE A 15 -16.40 30.63 -11.78
C PHE A 15 -17.45 31.73 -11.56
N SER A 16 -17.88 32.44 -12.62
CA SER A 16 -18.95 33.44 -12.52
C SER A 16 -20.28 32.81 -12.09
N ASN A 17 -20.65 31.67 -12.67
CA ASN A 17 -21.86 30.92 -12.31
C ASN A 17 -21.84 30.42 -10.85
N LEU A 18 -20.66 30.04 -10.35
CA LEU A 18 -20.47 29.62 -8.96
C LEU A 18 -20.68 30.80 -8.00
N ILE A 19 -20.10 31.97 -8.30
CA ILE A 19 -20.24 33.19 -7.50
C ILE A 19 -21.71 33.61 -7.41
N GLU A 20 -22.42 33.66 -8.54
CA GLU A 20 -23.84 34.01 -8.57
C GLU A 20 -24.69 33.05 -7.72
N SER A 21 -24.37 31.75 -7.80
CA SER A 21 -25.04 30.72 -7.00
C SER A 21 -24.79 30.89 -5.49
N ILE A 22 -23.56 31.25 -5.11
CA ILE A 22 -23.18 31.55 -3.72
C ILE A 22 -23.96 32.76 -3.22
N GLN A 23 -23.93 33.89 -3.94
CA GLN A 23 -24.65 35.11 -3.58
C GLN A 23 -26.15 34.86 -3.37
N LYS A 24 -26.79 34.17 -4.32
CA LYS A 24 -28.23 33.88 -4.29
C LYS A 24 -28.61 33.03 -3.09
N LYS A 25 -27.77 32.06 -2.70
CA LYS A 25 -28.05 31.18 -1.56
C LYS A 25 -27.69 31.81 -0.22
N LEU A 26 -26.62 32.61 -0.13
CA LEU A 26 -26.26 33.34 1.09
C LEU A 26 -27.40 34.26 1.57
N ARG A 27 -28.11 34.92 0.64
CA ARG A 27 -29.29 35.75 0.97
C ARG A 27 -30.45 34.96 1.60
N LYS A 28 -30.51 33.66 1.37
CA LYS A 28 -31.56 32.76 1.88
C LYS A 28 -31.13 31.99 3.12
N ASP A 29 -29.83 31.84 3.35
CA ASP A 29 -29.27 31.09 4.47
C ASP A 29 -29.53 31.82 5.79
N SER A 30 -30.25 31.16 6.71
CA SER A 30 -30.62 31.74 7.99
C SER A 30 -29.40 32.09 8.85
N GLN A 31 -28.29 31.36 8.69
CA GLN A 31 -27.06 31.59 9.45
C GLN A 31 -26.39 32.91 9.07
N TYR A 32 -26.29 33.20 7.78
CA TYR A 32 -25.56 34.37 7.27
C TYR A 32 -26.45 35.59 7.05
N ARG A 33 -27.78 35.43 7.03
CA ARG A 33 -28.74 36.51 6.84
C ARG A 33 -28.63 37.60 7.91
N SER A 34 -28.45 37.22 9.18
CA SER A 34 -28.29 38.19 10.28
C SER A 34 -27.00 39.00 10.12
N ILE A 35 -25.91 38.33 9.75
CA ILE A 35 -24.60 38.96 9.50
C ILE A 35 -24.69 39.95 8.32
N LEU A 36 -25.33 39.55 7.22
CA LEU A 36 -25.54 40.42 6.06
C LEU A 36 -26.38 41.66 6.39
N GLN A 37 -27.39 41.54 7.26
CA GLN A 37 -28.21 42.67 7.70
C GLN A 37 -27.44 43.65 8.59
N GLU A 38 -26.58 43.15 9.48
CA GLU A 38 -25.75 44.00 10.34
C GLU A 38 -24.70 44.76 9.53
N LEU A 39 -24.01 44.07 8.62
CA LEU A 39 -23.05 44.69 7.70
C LEU A 39 -23.73 45.72 6.80
N GLY A 40 -24.94 45.43 6.30
CA GLY A 40 -25.73 46.38 5.49
C GLY A 40 -26.19 47.63 6.25
N LYS A 41 -26.29 47.57 7.59
CA LYS A 41 -26.57 48.72 8.46
C LYS A 41 -25.30 49.51 8.85
N GLY A 42 -24.15 49.15 8.30
CA GLY A 42 -22.86 49.76 8.62
C GLY A 42 -22.28 49.33 9.97
N LYS A 43 -22.81 48.27 10.59
CA LYS A 43 -22.22 47.70 11.81
C LYS A 43 -21.05 46.79 11.45
N SER A 44 -19.96 46.89 12.20
CA SER A 44 -18.85 45.95 12.09
C SER A 44 -19.21 44.64 12.77
N VAL A 45 -19.04 43.53 12.05
CA VAL A 45 -19.17 42.16 12.59
C VAL A 45 -17.79 41.54 12.61
N GLN A 46 -17.39 40.96 13.74
CA GLN A 46 -16.04 40.45 13.94
C GLN A 46 -15.65 39.43 12.85
N ASP A 47 -14.48 39.62 12.23
CA ASP A 47 -13.89 38.78 11.18
C ASP A 47 -14.69 38.69 9.85
N TYR A 48 -15.86 39.32 9.76
CA TYR A 48 -16.70 39.33 8.56
C TYR A 48 -16.67 40.69 7.85
N SER A 49 -16.60 40.63 6.52
CA SER A 49 -16.72 41.82 5.67
C SER A 49 -17.58 41.52 4.44
N LEU A 50 -18.15 42.57 3.85
CA LEU A 50 -18.90 42.47 2.59
C LEU A 50 -18.09 43.14 1.50
N ASP A 51 -17.73 42.39 0.44
CA ASP A 51 -17.10 42.99 -0.73
C ASP A 51 -18.14 43.83 -1.48
N SER A 52 -17.85 45.12 -1.62
CA SER A 52 -18.74 46.09 -2.27
C SER A 52 -18.89 45.81 -3.77
N SER A 53 -17.86 45.24 -4.40
CA SER A 53 -17.82 44.98 -5.84
C SER A 53 -18.52 43.68 -6.23
N SER A 54 -18.19 42.58 -5.54
CA SER A 54 -18.76 41.26 -5.82
C SER A 54 -19.95 40.90 -4.95
N GLN A 55 -20.37 41.73 -3.99
CA GLN A 55 -21.49 41.43 -3.07
C GLN A 55 -21.33 40.08 -2.33
N LEU A 56 -20.09 39.61 -2.17
CA LEU A 56 -19.76 38.38 -1.46
C LEU A 56 -19.48 38.65 0.02
N LEU A 57 -19.94 37.75 0.87
CA LEU A 57 -19.57 37.73 2.28
C LEU A 57 -18.19 37.07 2.41
N LEU A 58 -17.27 37.76 3.09
CA LEU A 58 -15.93 37.27 3.37
C LEU A 58 -15.78 37.01 4.88
N PHE A 59 -15.01 35.98 5.22
CA PHE A 59 -14.57 35.69 6.58
C PHE A 59 -13.04 35.58 6.57
N LYS A 60 -12.35 36.54 7.20
CA LYS A 60 -10.87 36.64 7.15
C LYS A 60 -10.33 36.51 5.72
N ASP A 61 -10.94 37.28 4.81
CA ASP A 61 -10.65 37.33 3.37
C ASP A 61 -11.06 36.09 2.55
N TRP A 62 -11.63 35.05 3.17
CA TRP A 62 -12.16 33.88 2.46
C TRP A 62 -13.63 34.05 2.09
N VAL A 63 -14.02 33.66 0.88
CA VAL A 63 -15.41 33.69 0.43
C VAL A 63 -16.23 32.70 1.25
N VAL A 64 -17.26 33.22 1.92
CA VAL A 64 -18.17 32.39 2.71
C VAL A 64 -19.09 31.61 1.77
N VAL A 65 -19.05 30.30 1.88
CA VAL A 65 -19.92 29.40 1.12
C VAL A 65 -21.12 29.04 2.00
N PRO A 66 -22.37 29.18 1.50
CA PRO A 66 -23.57 28.82 2.24
C PRO A 66 -23.59 27.31 2.53
N ASN A 67 -24.40 26.89 3.50
CA ASN A 67 -24.51 25.48 3.84
C ASN A 67 -25.34 24.70 2.80
N ASP A 68 -24.83 24.62 1.58
CA ASP A 68 -25.46 23.97 0.44
C ASP A 68 -24.54 22.90 -0.16
N PRO A 69 -24.92 21.61 -0.07
CA PRO A 69 -24.10 20.52 -0.56
C PRO A 69 -23.77 20.61 -2.06
N LYS A 70 -24.64 21.19 -2.89
CA LYS A 70 -24.40 21.25 -4.34
C LYS A 70 -23.24 22.21 -4.65
N ILE A 71 -23.21 23.37 -3.99
CA ILE A 71 -22.14 24.36 -4.16
C ILE A 71 -20.82 23.82 -3.59
N GLN A 72 -20.87 23.20 -2.41
CA GLN A 72 -19.69 22.60 -1.79
C GLN A 72 -19.11 21.49 -2.68
N LEU A 73 -19.97 20.63 -3.26
CA LEU A 73 -19.55 19.59 -4.20
C LEU A 73 -18.93 20.18 -5.47
N SER A 74 -19.50 21.23 -6.06
CA SER A 74 -18.92 21.82 -7.28
C SER A 74 -17.53 22.40 -7.05
N ILE A 75 -17.27 22.96 -5.88
CA ILE A 75 -15.93 23.45 -5.49
C ILE A 75 -14.96 22.26 -5.39
N LEU A 76 -15.36 21.17 -4.73
CA LEU A 76 -14.49 20.00 -4.59
C LEU A 76 -14.24 19.26 -5.91
N GLN A 77 -15.23 19.17 -6.78
CA GLN A 77 -15.05 18.58 -8.12
C GLN A 77 -13.99 19.35 -8.91
N LYS A 78 -14.02 20.69 -8.85
CA LYS A 78 -13.03 21.53 -9.52
C LYS A 78 -11.63 21.32 -8.94
N ASP A 79 -11.50 21.33 -7.61
CA ASP A 79 -10.18 21.33 -6.94
C ASP A 79 -9.60 19.93 -6.68
N HIS A 80 -10.40 18.87 -6.82
CA HIS A 80 -9.99 17.48 -6.60
C HIS A 80 -10.05 16.62 -7.88
N ASP A 81 -11.15 16.69 -8.64
CA ASP A 81 -11.39 15.78 -9.77
C ASP A 81 -10.85 16.29 -11.10
N SER A 82 -10.43 17.56 -11.16
CA SER A 82 -9.79 18.10 -12.36
C SER A 82 -8.53 17.29 -12.71
N PRO A 83 -8.34 16.86 -13.97
CA PRO A 83 -7.13 16.19 -14.41
C PRO A 83 -5.85 16.98 -14.08
N LEU A 84 -5.94 18.31 -14.03
CA LEU A 84 -4.83 19.20 -13.67
C LEU A 84 -4.57 19.25 -12.15
N ALA A 85 -5.58 19.03 -11.31
CA ALA A 85 -5.44 19.03 -9.86
C ALA A 85 -4.72 17.76 -9.36
N GLY A 86 -4.89 16.65 -10.07
CA GLY A 86 -4.17 15.40 -9.80
C GLY A 86 -4.64 14.65 -8.56
N HIS A 87 -5.92 14.75 -8.19
CA HIS A 87 -6.52 14.03 -7.05
C HIS A 87 -5.72 14.19 -5.73
N PRO A 88 -5.53 15.42 -5.24
CA PRO A 88 -4.78 15.68 -4.02
C PRO A 88 -5.40 14.93 -2.82
N GLY A 89 -4.54 14.47 -1.90
CA GLY A 89 -4.99 13.88 -0.64
C GLY A 89 -5.68 14.89 0.28
N GLN A 90 -6.35 14.39 1.31
CA GLN A 90 -7.26 15.16 2.18
C GLN A 90 -6.70 16.50 2.67
N GLU A 91 -5.46 16.52 3.19
CA GLU A 91 -4.86 17.75 3.71
C GLU A 91 -4.53 18.76 2.62
N LYS A 92 -4.10 18.29 1.45
CA LYS A 92 -3.77 19.15 0.32
C LYS A 92 -5.03 19.74 -0.28
N THR A 93 -6.10 18.95 -0.45
CA THR A 93 -7.41 19.46 -0.86
C THR A 93 -7.95 20.50 0.11
N LEU A 94 -7.85 20.24 1.42
CA LEU A 94 -8.29 21.21 2.44
C LEU A 94 -7.55 22.54 2.31
N LYS A 95 -6.22 22.51 2.10
CA LYS A 95 -5.41 23.72 1.93
C LYS A 95 -5.80 24.48 0.66
N LEU A 96 -5.95 23.78 -0.46
CA LEU A 96 -6.33 24.37 -1.75
C LEU A 96 -7.68 25.09 -1.65
N VAL A 97 -8.70 24.40 -1.15
CA VAL A 97 -10.04 24.99 -1.08
C VAL A 97 -10.08 26.14 -0.07
N LYS A 98 -9.34 26.05 1.04
CA LYS A 98 -9.29 27.09 2.07
C LYS A 98 -8.54 28.35 1.63
N TRP A 99 -7.82 28.33 0.51
CA TRP A 99 -7.24 29.56 -0.02
C TRP A 99 -8.31 30.57 -0.45
N ASP A 100 -9.41 30.09 -1.03
CA ASP A 100 -10.45 30.95 -1.59
C ASP A 100 -11.77 30.89 -0.82
N PHE A 101 -12.07 29.77 -0.16
CA PHE A 101 -13.41 29.49 0.38
C PHE A 101 -13.41 29.08 1.85
N HIS A 102 -14.50 29.41 2.55
CA HIS A 102 -14.76 28.98 3.91
C HIS A 102 -16.24 28.61 4.13
N TRP A 103 -16.50 27.50 4.85
CA TRP A 103 -17.82 27.18 5.39
C TRP A 103 -17.75 26.36 6.67
N SER A 104 -18.84 26.35 7.42
CA SER A 104 -18.98 25.52 8.63
C SER A 104 -18.93 24.03 8.28
N GLY A 105 -18.08 23.26 8.95
CA GLY A 105 -17.92 21.82 8.71
C GLY A 105 -17.06 21.45 7.49
N MET A 106 -16.44 22.42 6.82
CA MET A 106 -15.57 22.23 5.64
C MET A 106 -14.58 21.07 5.77
N THR A 107 -13.83 21.00 6.87
CA THR A 107 -12.83 19.94 7.07
C THR A 107 -13.45 18.54 7.06
N ARG A 108 -14.61 18.36 7.71
CA ARG A 108 -15.31 17.07 7.73
C ARG A 108 -15.83 16.71 6.34
N PHE A 109 -16.42 17.68 5.65
CA PHE A 109 -16.97 17.50 4.31
C PHE A 109 -15.87 17.10 3.30
N ILE A 110 -14.74 17.82 3.29
CA ILE A 110 -13.60 17.52 2.40
C ILE A 110 -13.00 16.15 2.68
N LYS A 111 -12.78 15.81 3.96
CA LYS A 111 -12.25 14.49 4.32
C LYS A 111 -13.17 13.37 3.83
N TYR A 112 -14.47 13.52 4.02
CA TYR A 112 -15.46 12.56 3.53
C TYR A 112 -15.43 12.44 2.00
N TYR A 113 -15.46 13.56 1.29
CA TYR A 113 -15.40 13.59 -0.17
C TYR A 113 -14.17 12.85 -0.73
N VAL A 114 -12.97 13.25 -0.30
CA VAL A 114 -11.73 12.64 -0.77
C VAL A 114 -11.64 11.16 -0.38
N SER A 115 -12.14 10.77 0.79
CA SER A 115 -12.20 9.35 1.19
C SER A 115 -13.15 8.50 0.34
N SER A 116 -14.18 9.12 -0.24
CA SER A 116 -15.16 8.46 -1.11
C SER A 116 -14.73 8.41 -2.59
N CYS A 117 -13.62 9.06 -2.96
CA CYS A 117 -13.13 9.08 -4.33
C CYS A 117 -12.60 7.68 -4.75
N GLN A 118 -13.24 7.05 -5.73
CA GLN A 118 -12.86 5.73 -6.20
C GLN A 118 -11.47 5.71 -6.85
N GLN A 119 -11.11 6.77 -7.58
CA GLN A 119 -9.79 6.88 -8.22
C GLN A 119 -8.68 6.95 -7.18
N CYS A 120 -8.86 7.78 -6.15
CA CYS A 120 -7.96 7.81 -4.99
C CYS A 120 -7.93 6.48 -4.25
N SER A 121 -9.07 5.85 -4.02
CA SER A 121 -9.11 4.57 -3.29
C SER A 121 -8.37 3.44 -4.03
N ARG A 122 -8.34 3.47 -5.37
CA ARG A 122 -7.62 2.49 -6.19
C ARG A 122 -6.13 2.79 -6.29
N SER A 123 -5.74 4.07 -6.31
CA SER A 123 -4.34 4.50 -6.44
C SER A 123 -3.62 4.61 -5.09
N ASN A 124 -4.36 4.80 -4.00
CA ASN A 124 -3.79 4.84 -2.66
C ASN A 124 -3.25 3.46 -2.31
N ASN A 125 -1.94 3.33 -2.39
CA ASN A 125 -1.21 2.36 -1.58
C ASN A 125 -1.57 2.67 -0.14
N ILE A 126 -2.41 1.83 0.47
CA ILE A 126 -2.66 1.87 1.91
C ILE A 126 -1.28 1.94 2.56
N HIS A 127 -0.95 3.06 3.20
CA HIS A 127 0.19 3.08 4.11
C HIS A 127 -0.17 2.03 5.16
N HIS A 128 0.39 0.82 4.99
CA HIS A 128 0.15 -0.29 5.88
C HIS A 128 0.29 0.24 7.31
N LYS A 129 -0.59 -0.20 8.23
CA LYS A 129 -0.40 0.05 9.66
C LYS A 129 1.08 -0.19 9.97
N LYS A 130 1.69 0.66 10.81
CA LYS A 130 3.09 0.48 11.26
C LYS A 130 3.30 -1.01 11.51
N PHE A 131 4.25 -1.62 10.78
CA PHE A 131 4.55 -3.05 10.94
C PHE A 131 4.69 -3.31 12.44
N GLY A 132 3.93 -4.29 12.95
CA GLY A 132 4.02 -4.68 14.35
C GLY A 132 5.46 -5.08 14.70
N LEU A 133 5.74 -5.28 15.99
CA LEU A 133 7.03 -5.82 16.40
C LEU A 133 7.31 -7.12 15.63
N LEU A 134 8.51 -7.23 15.04
CA LEU A 134 8.96 -8.47 14.44
C LEU A 134 8.92 -9.56 15.51
N MET A 135 8.27 -10.68 15.22
CA MET A 135 8.24 -11.85 16.11
C MET A 135 9.44 -12.73 15.77
N PRO A 136 10.53 -12.70 16.55
CA PRO A 136 11.69 -13.53 16.28
C PRO A 136 11.35 -15.01 16.51
N LEU A 137 11.96 -15.88 15.72
CA LEU A 137 11.86 -17.32 15.94
C LEU A 137 12.60 -17.71 17.23
N PRO A 138 12.12 -18.74 17.96
CA PRO A 138 12.81 -19.23 19.14
C PRO A 138 14.27 -19.59 18.84
N ILE A 139 15.18 -19.21 19.74
CA ILE A 139 16.60 -19.53 19.62
C ILE A 139 16.75 -21.05 19.85
N PRO A 140 17.40 -21.79 18.93
CA PRO A 140 17.65 -23.23 19.13
C PRO A 140 18.58 -23.45 20.33
N ASN A 141 18.52 -24.64 20.95
CA ASN A 141 19.32 -24.97 22.13
C ASN A 141 20.60 -25.78 21.84
N ARG A 142 20.79 -26.25 20.60
CA ARG A 142 22.01 -26.94 20.16
C ARG A 142 22.30 -26.66 18.67
N PRO A 143 23.55 -26.86 18.21
CA PRO A 143 23.87 -26.80 16.79
C PRO A 143 23.04 -27.80 15.96
N LEU A 144 22.81 -27.45 14.69
CA LEU A 144 22.34 -28.36 13.63
C LEU A 144 20.93 -28.96 13.81
N ILE A 145 20.15 -28.51 14.80
CA ILE A 145 18.73 -28.92 14.94
C ILE A 145 17.75 -28.04 14.21
N CYS A 146 18.10 -26.78 13.99
CA CYS A 146 17.22 -25.82 13.39
C CYS A 146 17.95 -25.18 12.23
N LEU A 147 17.65 -25.63 11.02
CA LEU A 147 18.29 -25.13 9.81
C LEU A 147 17.37 -24.12 9.12
N SER A 148 17.94 -23.18 8.40
CA SER A 148 17.25 -22.42 7.37
C SER A 148 17.85 -22.73 6.01
N MET A 149 17.02 -22.79 4.98
CA MET A 149 17.41 -23.15 3.63
C MET A 149 16.90 -22.09 2.65
N ASP A 150 17.74 -21.72 1.70
CA ASP A 150 17.44 -20.72 0.68
C ASP A 150 18.25 -20.97 -0.60
N PHE A 151 17.85 -20.38 -1.71
CA PHE A 151 18.58 -20.42 -2.96
C PHE A 151 19.07 -19.04 -3.38
N ILE A 152 20.35 -18.96 -3.71
CA ILE A 152 20.87 -17.89 -4.54
C ILE A 152 20.75 -18.37 -5.98
N THR A 153 19.93 -17.69 -6.79
CA THR A 153 19.64 -18.07 -8.19
C THR A 153 20.09 -16.98 -9.15
N GLN A 154 19.99 -17.25 -10.46
CA GLN A 154 20.31 -16.30 -11.54
C GLN A 154 21.78 -15.85 -11.51
N LEU A 155 22.68 -16.73 -11.07
CA LEU A 155 24.11 -16.49 -11.12
C LEU A 155 24.62 -16.73 -12.55
N PRO A 156 25.74 -16.09 -12.95
CA PRO A 156 26.43 -16.45 -14.17
C PRO A 156 26.78 -17.94 -14.18
N LEU A 157 26.59 -18.60 -15.32
CA LEU A 157 26.88 -20.02 -15.46
C LEU A 157 28.37 -20.29 -15.19
N SER A 158 28.65 -21.15 -14.22
CA SER A 158 30.00 -21.56 -13.85
C SER A 158 30.05 -23.06 -13.67
N ASN A 159 30.89 -23.74 -14.47
CA ASN A 159 31.00 -25.21 -14.48
C ASN A 159 29.63 -25.92 -14.55
N SER A 160 28.73 -25.40 -15.37
CA SER A 160 27.36 -25.89 -15.53
C SER A 160 26.46 -25.73 -14.29
N PHE A 161 26.76 -24.79 -13.40
CA PHE A 161 25.92 -24.39 -12.26
C PHE A 161 25.55 -22.91 -12.35
N ASP A 162 24.32 -22.53 -12.00
CA ASP A 162 23.77 -21.17 -12.08
C ASP A 162 23.12 -20.74 -10.75
N SER A 163 23.16 -21.62 -9.74
CA SER A 163 22.47 -21.46 -8.47
C SER A 163 23.28 -22.08 -7.33
N ILE A 164 23.06 -21.59 -6.12
CA ILE A 164 23.67 -22.11 -4.90
C ILE A 164 22.57 -22.36 -3.88
N LEU A 165 22.46 -23.59 -3.41
CA LEU A 165 21.66 -23.94 -2.25
C LEU A 165 22.44 -23.57 -1.00
N VAL A 166 21.85 -22.71 -0.18
CA VAL A 166 22.41 -22.24 1.09
C VAL A 166 21.65 -22.87 2.23
N ILE A 167 22.36 -23.58 3.11
CA ILE A 167 21.79 -24.17 4.33
C ILE A 167 22.52 -23.59 5.52
N VAL A 168 21.81 -22.89 6.40
CA VAL A 168 22.37 -22.19 7.56
C VAL A 168 21.85 -22.81 8.84
N ASP A 169 22.75 -23.17 9.75
CA ASP A 169 22.38 -23.49 11.13
C ASP A 169 21.99 -22.22 11.89
N ARG A 170 20.76 -22.15 12.39
CA ARG A 170 20.26 -20.96 13.07
C ARG A 170 20.94 -20.73 14.42
N PHE A 171 21.54 -21.76 15.02
CA PHE A 171 22.26 -21.66 16.29
C PHE A 171 23.69 -21.10 16.08
N THR A 172 24.53 -21.83 15.35
CA THR A 172 25.95 -21.47 15.16
C THR A 172 26.19 -20.41 14.08
N LYS A 173 25.21 -20.17 13.20
CA LYS A 173 25.37 -19.41 11.94
C LYS A 173 26.32 -20.05 10.93
N MET A 174 26.70 -21.31 11.13
CA MET A 174 27.45 -22.07 10.12
C MET A 174 26.60 -22.22 8.85
N ALA A 175 27.18 -21.89 7.70
CA ALA A 175 26.53 -22.01 6.40
C ALA A 175 27.21 -23.10 5.56
N VAL A 176 26.39 -23.91 4.89
CA VAL A 176 26.80 -24.91 3.91
C VAL A 176 26.31 -24.44 2.54
N PHE A 177 27.24 -24.25 1.62
CA PHE A 177 26.96 -23.81 0.24
C PHE A 177 27.11 -25.00 -0.71
N ILE A 178 26.08 -25.27 -1.51
CA ILE A 178 26.02 -26.41 -2.42
C ILE A 178 25.71 -25.89 -3.83
N LEU A 179 26.62 -26.14 -4.77
CA LEU A 179 26.43 -25.77 -6.18
C LEU A 179 25.26 -26.56 -6.78
N THR A 180 24.40 -25.86 -7.52
CA THR A 180 23.19 -26.46 -8.10
C THR A 180 22.70 -25.66 -9.33
N MET A 181 21.62 -26.16 -9.93
CA MET A 181 20.92 -25.50 -11.02
C MET A 181 19.61 -24.89 -10.54
N SER A 182 19.15 -23.83 -11.20
CA SER A 182 17.85 -23.22 -10.97
C SER A 182 16.70 -24.13 -11.43
N SER A 183 17.01 -25.08 -12.31
CA SER A 183 16.10 -26.10 -12.87
C SER A 183 15.98 -27.38 -12.03
N ILE A 184 16.60 -27.47 -10.85
CA ILE A 184 16.48 -28.69 -10.04
C ILE A 184 15.05 -28.97 -9.62
N THR A 185 14.72 -30.23 -9.38
CA THR A 185 13.42 -30.63 -8.85
C THR A 185 13.44 -30.70 -7.31
N SER A 186 12.24 -30.76 -6.72
CA SER A 186 12.02 -31.10 -5.32
C SER A 186 12.74 -32.37 -4.86
N LEU A 187 12.86 -33.36 -5.74
CA LEU A 187 13.54 -34.63 -5.46
C LEU A 187 15.07 -34.47 -5.46
N ASP A 188 15.60 -33.70 -6.42
CA ASP A 188 17.02 -33.35 -6.47
C ASP A 188 17.43 -32.57 -5.23
N LEU A 189 16.60 -31.64 -4.78
CA LEU A 189 16.78 -30.92 -3.52
C LEU A 189 16.86 -31.86 -2.32
N ALA A 190 15.95 -32.84 -2.22
CA ALA A 190 16.00 -33.84 -1.16
C ALA A 190 17.30 -34.65 -1.20
N HIS A 191 17.78 -35.02 -2.40
CA HIS A 191 19.07 -35.70 -2.56
C HIS A 191 20.26 -34.84 -2.12
N LEU A 192 20.30 -33.55 -2.51
CA LEU A 192 21.34 -32.62 -2.07
C LEU A 192 21.33 -32.46 -0.55
N PHE A 193 20.16 -32.35 0.05
CA PHE A 193 20.00 -32.25 1.50
C PHE A 193 20.50 -33.50 2.22
N ILE A 194 20.08 -34.69 1.75
CA ILE A 194 20.49 -35.96 2.36
C ILE A 194 22.02 -36.13 2.27
N LYS A 195 22.58 -35.86 1.08
CA LYS A 195 24.01 -36.03 0.82
C LYS A 195 24.87 -35.09 1.66
N ASN A 196 24.47 -33.83 1.82
CA ASN A 196 25.34 -32.80 2.39
C ASN A 196 25.08 -32.51 3.86
N ILE A 197 23.88 -32.76 4.36
CA ILE A 197 23.48 -32.46 5.75
C ILE A 197 23.19 -33.75 6.51
N PHE A 198 22.17 -34.51 6.09
CA PHE A 198 21.68 -35.66 6.86
C PHE A 198 22.76 -36.72 7.08
N SER A 199 23.52 -37.06 6.03
CA SER A 199 24.59 -38.07 6.10
C SER A 199 25.70 -37.72 7.10
N LYS A 200 25.93 -36.43 7.38
CA LYS A 200 27.02 -35.92 8.22
C LYS A 200 26.57 -35.58 9.64
N HIS A 201 25.35 -35.10 9.78
CA HIS A 201 24.86 -34.46 11.01
C HIS A 201 23.56 -35.05 11.55
N GLY A 202 22.94 -35.98 10.80
CA GLY A 202 21.66 -36.56 11.14
C GLY A 202 20.48 -35.64 10.82
N LEU A 203 19.31 -36.01 11.37
CA LEU A 203 18.04 -35.34 11.09
C LEU A 203 17.89 -34.05 11.92
N PRO A 204 17.70 -32.86 11.30
CA PRO A 204 17.32 -31.68 12.06
C PRO A 204 15.90 -31.80 12.60
N SER A 205 15.62 -31.11 13.70
CA SER A 205 14.29 -31.01 14.30
C SER A 205 13.36 -30.08 13.51
N SER A 206 13.91 -29.04 12.88
CA SER A 206 13.14 -28.11 12.05
C SER A 206 13.97 -27.54 10.91
N ILE A 207 13.35 -27.35 9.75
CA ILE A 207 13.93 -26.64 8.62
C ILE A 207 12.99 -25.48 8.28
N LEU A 208 13.55 -24.27 8.21
CA LEU A 208 12.86 -23.07 7.75
C LEU A 208 13.24 -22.83 6.29
N SER A 209 12.25 -22.57 5.45
CA SER A 209 12.46 -22.22 4.05
C SER A 209 11.50 -21.12 3.66
N ASP A 210 11.76 -20.47 2.53
CA ASP A 210 10.74 -19.67 1.86
C ASP A 210 9.58 -20.56 1.34
N ARG A 211 8.56 -19.94 0.75
CA ARG A 211 7.41 -20.65 0.15
C ARG A 211 7.65 -21.01 -1.33
N GLY A 212 8.91 -21.20 -1.73
CA GLY A 212 9.26 -21.60 -3.09
C GLY A 212 8.70 -22.98 -3.44
N PRO A 213 8.30 -23.20 -4.71
CA PRO A 213 7.66 -24.45 -5.14
C PRO A 213 8.56 -25.68 -4.95
N LEU A 214 9.89 -25.50 -4.98
CA LEU A 214 10.88 -26.55 -4.77
C LEU A 214 10.83 -27.21 -3.39
N PHE A 215 10.26 -26.53 -2.39
CA PHE A 215 10.12 -27.07 -1.03
C PHE A 215 8.83 -27.88 -0.86
N PHE A 216 8.03 -28.02 -1.92
CA PHE A 216 6.76 -28.73 -1.95
C PHE A 216 6.77 -29.89 -2.96
N LEU A 217 6.07 -30.96 -2.61
CA LEU A 217 5.63 -32.03 -3.49
C LEU A 217 4.10 -32.00 -3.58
N PRO A 218 3.47 -32.72 -4.53
CA PRO A 218 2.00 -32.85 -4.59
C PRO A 218 1.38 -33.38 -3.28
N SER A 219 2.14 -34.17 -2.51
CA SER A 219 1.78 -34.71 -1.19
C SER A 219 1.99 -33.72 -0.03
N GLY A 220 2.47 -32.51 -0.32
CA GLY A 220 2.75 -31.45 0.64
C GLY A 220 4.24 -31.11 0.76
N PRO A 221 4.62 -30.30 1.76
CA PRO A 221 5.98 -29.82 1.92
C PRO A 221 6.96 -30.93 2.30
N ILE A 222 8.15 -30.90 1.69
CA ILE A 222 9.18 -31.96 1.80
C ILE A 222 9.84 -31.99 3.18
N PHE A 223 9.80 -30.85 3.88
CA PHE A 223 10.55 -30.62 5.12
C PHE A 223 9.66 -30.18 6.28
N VAL A 224 8.50 -30.83 6.50
CA VAL A 224 7.61 -30.48 7.62
C VAL A 224 7.64 -31.53 8.72
N SER A 225 8.29 -31.18 9.82
CA SER A 225 8.44 -31.95 11.06
C SER A 225 9.15 -33.30 10.92
N SER A 226 9.65 -33.81 12.03
CA SER A 226 10.46 -35.04 12.07
C SER A 226 9.73 -36.29 11.56
N SER A 227 8.40 -36.34 11.62
CA SER A 227 7.60 -37.51 11.22
C SER A 227 7.42 -37.65 9.71
N ARG A 228 7.08 -36.59 8.97
CA ARG A 228 6.95 -36.67 7.50
C ARG A 228 8.28 -36.79 6.77
N PHE A 229 9.36 -36.33 7.40
CA PHE A 229 10.69 -36.53 6.86
C PHE A 229 11.06 -38.02 6.80
N GLN A 230 10.62 -38.82 7.78
CA GLN A 230 10.84 -40.27 7.78
C GLN A 230 10.06 -40.98 6.65
N GLU A 231 8.85 -40.52 6.32
CA GLU A 231 8.04 -41.07 5.21
C GLU A 231 8.67 -40.79 3.85
N ILE A 232 9.09 -39.53 3.60
CA ILE A 232 9.79 -39.16 2.37
C ILE A 232 11.14 -39.88 2.27
N PHE A 233 11.85 -40.03 3.40
CA PHE A 233 13.10 -40.78 3.47
C PHE A 233 12.90 -42.28 3.17
N GLN A 234 11.82 -42.90 3.65
CA GLN A 234 11.46 -44.27 3.26
C GLN A 234 11.17 -44.38 1.77
N LEU A 235 10.38 -43.46 1.20
CA LEU A 235 10.04 -43.49 -0.24
C LEU A 235 11.27 -43.29 -1.13
N LEU A 236 12.16 -42.34 -0.81
CA LEU A 236 13.41 -42.12 -1.56
C LEU A 236 14.42 -43.26 -1.39
N THR A 237 14.45 -43.91 -0.22
CA THR A 237 15.29 -45.09 0.01
C THR A 237 14.76 -46.30 -0.76
N ILE A 238 13.46 -46.51 -0.79
CA ILE A 238 12.79 -47.55 -1.60
C ILE A 238 13.04 -47.30 -3.09
N GLN A 239 12.94 -46.05 -3.56
CA GLN A 239 13.21 -45.71 -4.96
C GLN A 239 14.68 -45.98 -5.34
N LYS A 240 15.64 -45.61 -4.48
CA LYS A 240 17.06 -46.00 -4.64
C LYS A 240 17.33 -47.50 -4.63
N LEU A 241 16.51 -48.29 -3.94
CA LEU A 241 16.59 -49.76 -3.95
C LEU A 241 15.96 -50.35 -5.21
N MET A 242 14.86 -49.76 -5.70
CA MET A 242 14.22 -50.16 -6.95
C MET A 242 15.09 -49.84 -8.18
N ASP A 243 15.79 -48.70 -8.18
CA ASP A 243 16.69 -48.30 -9.28
C ASP A 243 18.00 -49.11 -9.29
N ARG A 244 18.45 -49.62 -8.14
CA ARG A 244 19.61 -50.53 -8.04
C ARG A 244 19.33 -51.96 -8.53
N ASN A 245 18.08 -52.41 -8.48
CA ASN A 245 17.68 -53.76 -8.91
C ASN A 245 17.23 -53.83 -10.38
N ARG A 246 17.33 -52.71 -11.12
CA ARG A 246 17.02 -52.63 -12.56
C ARG A 246 18.27 -52.51 -13.44
N GLY A 247 19.47 -52.72 -12.88
CA GLY A 247 20.75 -52.79 -13.58
C GLY A 247 21.33 -54.19 -13.55
#